data_AF-A0A2N5KAD9-F1
#
_entry.id   AF-A0A2N5KAD9-F1
#
_cell.length_a   1.000
_cell.length_b   1.000
_cell.length_c   1.000
_cell.angle_alpha   90.00
_cell.angle_beta   90.00
_cell.angle_gamma   90.00
#
_symmetry.space_group_name_H-M   'P 1'
#
loop_
_entity.id
_entity.type
_entity.pdbx_description
1 polymer ?
#
loop_
_entity_poly.entity_id
_entity_poly.type
_entity_poly.pdbx_seq_one_letter_code
_entity_poly.pdbx_strand_id
1 'polypeptide(L)'
;LLEIVTGDINTLFAKADDHSRKRDREQEAIIQLQERLVDYPELLGYLHAYEQRKDIEAVSVYWLDKATVVWTHFPDRGKNLRALGVSSRAQIDQWYDNLIKKLKANSTIEPPQVVKDVLYNSYVRMRSELLDD
;
A
#
# COMPACT_ATOMS: atom_id res chain seq x y z
N LEU A 1 -0.49 -4.86 -11.43
CA LEU A 1 -1.01 -5.28 -12.76
C LEU A 1 -1.96 -4.24 -13.36
N LEU A 2 -2.94 -3.76 -12.61
CA LEU A 2 -3.91 -2.75 -13.09
C LEU A 2 -3.23 -1.51 -13.71
N GLU A 3 -2.09 -1.10 -13.14
CA GLU A 3 -1.28 0.04 -13.59
C GLU A 3 -0.74 -0.08 -15.03
N ILE A 4 -0.70 -1.28 -15.62
CA ILE A 4 -0.41 -1.45 -17.07
C ILE A 4 -1.47 -0.73 -17.92
N VAL A 5 -2.72 -0.71 -17.45
CA VAL A 5 -3.85 -0.07 -18.11
C VAL A 5 -4.05 1.35 -17.58
N THR A 6 -4.03 1.54 -16.26
CA THR A 6 -4.36 2.83 -15.65
C THR A 6 -3.23 3.85 -15.69
N GLY A 7 -1.99 3.38 -15.90
CA GLY A 7 -0.77 4.10 -15.51
C GLY A 7 -0.58 4.09 -13.99
N ASP A 8 0.65 4.29 -13.52
CA ASP A 8 0.93 4.54 -12.12
C ASP A 8 0.47 5.97 -11.75
N ILE A 9 -0.27 6.07 -10.65
CA ILE A 9 -0.75 7.35 -10.11
C ILE A 9 -0.03 7.55 -8.79
N ASN A 10 0.79 8.59 -8.71
CA ASN A 10 1.43 8.96 -7.46
C ASN A 10 0.36 9.32 -6.41
N THR A 11 0.12 8.38 -5.50
CA THR A 11 -0.90 8.53 -4.46
C THR A 11 -0.39 9.25 -3.21
N LEU A 12 0.90 9.59 -3.16
CA LEU A 12 1.50 10.17 -1.97
C LEU A 12 0.90 11.54 -1.62
N PHE A 13 0.64 12.37 -2.64
CA PHE A 13 0.06 13.71 -2.51
C PHE A 13 -1.35 13.81 -3.09
N ALA A 14 -1.99 12.66 -3.36
CA ALA A 14 -3.30 12.60 -3.99
C ALA A 14 -4.40 13.13 -3.08
N LYS A 15 -5.39 13.84 -3.65
CA LYS A 15 -6.60 14.27 -2.95
C LYS A 15 -7.65 13.16 -2.93
N ALA A 16 -8.70 13.34 -2.13
CA ALA A 16 -9.82 12.38 -2.06
C ALA A 16 -10.43 12.08 -3.44
N ASP A 17 -10.58 13.11 -4.29
CA ASP A 17 -11.11 12.96 -5.65
C ASP A 17 -10.19 12.13 -6.55
N ASP A 18 -8.87 12.26 -6.38
CA ASP A 18 -7.87 11.47 -7.12
C ASP A 18 -7.96 9.99 -6.73
N HIS A 19 -8.22 9.70 -5.45
CA HIS A 19 -8.46 8.33 -4.99
C HIS A 19 -9.75 7.73 -5.54
N SER A 20 -10.81 8.52 -5.68
CA SER A 20 -12.06 8.05 -6.30
C SER A 20 -11.85 7.72 -7.77
N ARG A 21 -11.23 8.65 -8.52
CA ARG A 21 -10.93 8.44 -9.94
C ARG A 21 -9.99 7.27 -10.19
N LYS A 22 -9.02 7.03 -9.29
CA LYS A 22 -8.15 5.86 -9.34
C LYS A 22 -8.97 4.57 -9.24
N ARG A 23 -9.92 4.51 -8.29
CA ARG A 23 -10.78 3.33 -8.10
C ARG A 23 -11.63 3.04 -9.33
N ASP A 24 -12.23 4.06 -9.94
CA ASP A 24 -13.06 3.88 -11.14
C ASP A 24 -12.23 3.32 -12.31
N ARG A 25 -11.03 3.85 -12.51
CA ARG A 25 -10.09 3.36 -13.53
C ARG A 25 -9.57 1.96 -13.25
N GLU A 26 -9.32 1.63 -11.99
CA GLU A 26 -8.91 0.28 -11.57
C GLU A 26 -10.02 -0.73 -11.89
N GLN A 27 -11.28 -0.36 -11.70
CA GLN A 27 -12.41 -1.22 -12.05
C GLN A 27 -12.50 -1.47 -13.57
N GLU A 28 -12.32 -0.43 -14.39
CA GLU A 28 -12.25 -0.58 -15.85
C GLU A 28 -11.04 -1.43 -16.28
N ALA A 29 -9.90 -1.28 -15.61
CA ALA A 29 -8.69 -2.05 -15.89
C ALA A 29 -8.86 -3.54 -15.58
N ILE A 30 -9.60 -3.89 -14.53
CA ILE A 30 -9.93 -5.29 -14.21
C ILE A 30 -10.66 -5.93 -15.39
N ILE A 31 -11.68 -5.27 -15.95
CA ILE A 31 -12.46 -5.79 -17.08
C ILE A 31 -11.55 -6.01 -18.30
N GLN A 32 -10.70 -5.04 -18.63
CA GLN A 32 -9.77 -5.17 -19.76
C GLN A 32 -8.74 -6.28 -19.55
N LEU A 33 -8.25 -6.46 -18.33
CA LEU A 33 -7.29 -7.52 -18.01
C LEU A 33 -7.95 -8.90 -18.03
N GLN A 34 -9.20 -9.03 -17.59
CA GLN A 34 -9.98 -10.26 -17.71
C GLN A 34 -10.08 -10.73 -19.16
N GLU A 35 -10.38 -9.82 -20.09
CA GLU A 35 -10.45 -10.13 -21.51
C GLU A 35 -9.08 -10.52 -22.09
N ARG A 36 -8.02 -9.78 -21.73
CA ARG A 36 -6.67 -9.99 -22.29
C ARG A 36 -5.94 -11.20 -21.72
N LEU A 37 -6.26 -11.59 -20.49
CA LEU A 37 -5.61 -12.68 -19.77
C LEU A 37 -6.50 -13.92 -19.68
N VAL A 38 -7.51 -14.03 -20.54
CA VAL A 38 -8.47 -15.16 -20.54
C VAL A 38 -7.77 -16.52 -20.64
N ASP A 39 -6.68 -16.59 -21.41
CA ASP A 39 -5.87 -17.80 -21.58
C ASP A 39 -4.91 -18.08 -20.39
N TYR A 40 -4.88 -17.19 -19.40
CA TYR A 40 -4.05 -17.28 -18.18
C TYR A 40 -4.92 -17.29 -16.92
N PRO A 41 -5.77 -18.32 -16.74
CA PRO A 41 -6.78 -18.34 -15.67
C PRO A 41 -6.17 -18.29 -14.25
N GLU A 42 -4.98 -18.84 -14.06
CA GLU A 42 -4.26 -18.79 -12.77
C GLU A 42 -3.86 -17.35 -12.41
N LEU A 43 -3.32 -16.60 -13.37
CA LEU A 43 -2.95 -15.19 -13.17
C LEU A 43 -4.17 -14.32 -12.87
N LEU A 44 -5.29 -14.57 -13.55
CA LEU A 44 -6.56 -13.91 -13.24
C LEU A 44 -7.07 -14.28 -11.84
N GLY A 45 -6.89 -15.53 -11.43
CA GLY A 45 -7.17 -16.00 -10.07
C GLY A 45 -6.39 -15.19 -9.03
N TYR A 46 -5.07 -15.05 -9.20
CA TYR A 46 -4.22 -14.25 -8.30
C TYR A 46 -4.58 -12.76 -8.30
N LEU A 47 -4.88 -12.19 -9.47
CA LEU A 47 -5.31 -10.79 -9.55
C LEU A 47 -6.59 -10.56 -8.75
N HIS A 48 -7.61 -11.40 -8.93
CA HIS A 48 -8.86 -11.30 -8.18
C HIS A 48 -8.67 -11.53 -6.68
N ALA A 49 -7.87 -12.53 -6.31
CA ALA A 49 -7.53 -12.81 -4.93
C ALA A 49 -6.90 -11.58 -4.24
N TYR A 50 -5.91 -10.98 -4.91
CA TYR A 50 -5.21 -9.79 -4.41
C TYR A 50 -6.13 -8.57 -4.27
N GLU A 51 -6.91 -8.24 -5.31
CA GLU A 51 -7.80 -7.07 -5.28
C GLU A 51 -8.92 -7.22 -4.24
N GLN A 52 -9.43 -8.44 -4.05
CA GLN A 52 -10.48 -8.71 -3.07
C GLN A 52 -9.94 -8.93 -1.64
N ARG A 53 -8.64 -9.22 -1.49
CA ARG A 53 -7.96 -9.46 -0.21
C ARG A 53 -8.66 -10.54 0.62
N LYS A 54 -9.07 -11.61 -0.04
CA LYS A 54 -9.93 -12.66 0.54
C LYS A 54 -9.20 -13.84 1.14
N ASP A 55 -7.90 -13.96 0.89
CA ASP A 55 -7.07 -15.00 1.45
C ASP A 55 -5.85 -14.43 2.16
N ILE A 56 -5.19 -15.31 2.91
CA ILE A 56 -4.06 -14.96 3.77
C ILE A 56 -2.86 -14.45 2.96
N GLU A 57 -2.66 -14.94 1.75
CA GLU A 57 -1.54 -14.59 0.89
C GLU A 57 -1.75 -13.19 0.32
N ALA A 58 -2.93 -12.93 -0.24
CA ALA A 58 -3.35 -11.62 -0.73
C ALA A 58 -3.26 -10.54 0.35
N VAL A 59 -3.76 -10.81 1.56
CA VAL A 59 -3.62 -9.88 2.70
C VAL A 59 -2.15 -9.69 3.08
N SER A 60 -1.36 -10.76 3.11
CA SER A 60 0.06 -10.67 3.44
C SER A 60 0.81 -9.79 2.43
N VAL A 61 0.59 -10.00 1.14
CA VAL A 61 1.19 -9.18 0.07
C VAL A 61 0.72 -7.73 0.20
N TYR A 62 -0.56 -7.48 0.46
CA TYR A 62 -1.09 -6.12 0.64
C TYR A 62 -0.44 -5.38 1.83
N TRP A 63 -0.17 -6.08 2.93
CA TRP A 63 0.53 -5.49 4.07
C TRP A 63 2.02 -5.23 3.77
N LEU A 64 2.69 -6.17 3.11
CA LEU A 64 4.08 -6.01 2.69
C LEU A 64 4.23 -4.87 1.68
N ASP A 65 3.29 -4.70 0.75
CA ASP A 65 3.23 -3.55 -0.15
C ASP A 65 3.27 -2.23 0.62
N LYS A 66 2.54 -2.12 1.74
CA LYS A 66 2.59 -0.93 2.60
C LYS A 66 3.87 -0.78 3.41
N ALA A 67 4.57 -1.88 3.72
CA ALA A 67 5.92 -1.79 4.26
C ALA A 67 6.88 -1.19 3.23
N THR A 68 6.71 -1.46 1.93
CA THR A 68 7.55 -0.85 0.89
C THR A 68 7.41 0.66 0.85
N VAL A 69 6.20 1.20 1.08
CA VAL A 69 5.97 2.65 1.20
C VAL A 69 6.82 3.26 2.32
N VAL A 70 6.90 2.60 3.49
CA VAL A 70 7.79 3.02 4.58
C VAL A 70 9.25 3.06 4.11
N TRP A 71 9.67 2.05 3.35
CA TRP A 71 11.04 1.94 2.86
C TRP A 71 11.42 3.03 1.85
N THR A 72 10.46 3.54 1.07
CA THR A 72 10.73 4.60 0.09
C THR A 72 11.25 5.91 0.72
N HIS A 73 11.08 6.09 2.03
CA HIS A 73 11.51 7.28 2.75
C HIS A 73 12.95 7.21 3.27
N PHE A 74 13.61 6.04 3.26
CA PHE A 74 15.01 5.97 3.69
C PHE A 74 15.98 6.58 2.66
N PRO A 75 15.86 6.28 1.35
CA PRO A 75 16.77 6.85 0.34
C PRO A 75 16.71 8.38 0.26
N ASP A 76 15.55 8.99 0.50
CA ASP A 76 15.37 10.45 0.47
C ASP A 76 15.53 11.12 1.85
N ARG A 77 15.96 10.36 2.86
CA ARG A 77 16.10 10.79 4.26
C ARG A 77 14.85 11.46 4.82
N GLY A 78 13.67 10.95 4.48
CA GLY A 78 12.37 11.47 4.92
C GLY A 78 11.95 12.78 4.28
N LYS A 79 12.56 13.20 3.15
CA LYS A 79 12.19 14.44 2.46
C LYS A 79 10.72 14.44 2.05
N ASN A 80 10.23 13.34 1.50
CA ASN A 80 8.83 13.22 1.09
C ASN A 80 7.88 13.13 2.30
N LEU A 81 8.29 12.52 3.42
CA LEU A 81 7.52 12.56 4.67
C LEU A 81 7.33 13.99 5.16
N ARG A 82 8.40 14.79 5.16
CA ARG A 82 8.32 16.21 5.54
C ARG A 82 7.45 17.03 4.59
N ALA A 83 7.47 16.72 3.29
CA ALA A 83 6.56 17.34 2.33
C ALA A 83 5.08 17.00 2.59
N LEU A 84 4.79 15.89 3.26
CA LEU A 84 3.46 15.53 3.77
C LEU A 84 3.13 16.17 5.12
N GLY A 85 4.02 16.98 5.68
CA GLY A 85 3.88 17.58 7.01
C GLY A 85 4.29 16.67 8.16
N VAL A 86 4.92 15.52 7.89
CA VAL A 86 5.44 14.61 8.91
C VAL A 86 6.89 14.98 9.22
N SER A 87 7.08 15.74 10.30
CA SER A 87 8.35 16.40 10.66
C SER A 87 8.83 16.09 12.08
N SER A 88 8.03 15.39 12.88
CA SER A 88 8.39 14.96 14.24
C SER A 88 8.09 13.47 14.45
N ARG A 89 8.71 12.86 15.48
CA ARG A 89 8.43 11.47 15.86
C ARG A 89 6.95 11.24 16.16
N ALA A 90 6.30 12.17 16.87
CA ALA A 90 4.86 12.08 17.15
C ALA A 90 4.01 12.07 15.87
N GLN A 91 4.43 12.80 14.83
CA GLN A 91 3.75 12.79 13.53
C GLN A 91 4.04 11.49 12.76
N ILE A 92 5.22 10.89 12.90
CA ILE A 92 5.51 9.54 12.38
C ILE A 92 4.59 8.51 13.05
N ASP A 93 4.45 8.57 14.37
CA ASP A 93 3.59 7.69 15.15
C ASP A 93 2.12 7.81 14.66
N GLN A 94 1.63 9.05 14.51
CA GLN A 94 0.29 9.30 13.96
C GLN A 94 0.12 8.82 12.51
N TRP A 95 1.13 9.00 11.66
CA TRP A 95 1.12 8.51 10.28
C TRP A 95 1.02 6.98 10.25
N TYR A 96 1.79 6.31 11.10
CA TYR A 96 1.78 4.85 11.23
C TYR A 96 0.43 4.33 11.74
N ASP A 97 -0.16 4.97 12.76
CA ASP A 97 -1.49 4.61 13.26
C ASP A 97 -2.57 4.72 12.17
N ASN A 98 -2.49 5.77 11.35
CA ASN A 98 -3.39 5.94 10.21
C ASN A 98 -3.17 4.85 9.15
N LEU A 99 -1.93 4.44 8.90
CA LEU A 99 -1.62 3.32 8.01
C LEU A 99 -2.21 2.01 8.53
N ILE A 100 -2.00 1.69 9.81
CA ILE A 100 -2.54 0.49 10.45
C ILE A 100 -4.07 0.48 10.42
N LYS A 101 -4.71 1.62 10.71
CA LYS A 101 -6.17 1.77 10.61
C LYS A 101 -6.66 1.45 9.19
N LYS A 102 -5.99 1.97 8.16
CA LYS A 102 -6.32 1.69 6.75
C LYS A 102 -6.11 0.21 6.42
N LEU A 103 -5.00 -0.38 6.83
CA LEU A 103 -4.71 -1.80 6.59
C LEU A 103 -5.80 -2.70 7.18
N LYS A 104 -6.16 -2.47 8.44
CA LYS A 104 -7.24 -3.21 9.13
C LYS A 104 -8.60 -3.01 8.50
N ALA A 105 -8.95 -1.77 8.11
CA ALA A 105 -10.22 -1.50 7.43
C ALA A 105 -10.34 -2.17 6.05
N ASN A 106 -9.21 -2.51 5.44
CA ASN A 106 -9.12 -3.07 4.09
C ASN A 106 -8.79 -4.56 4.06
N SER A 107 -8.55 -5.20 5.21
CA SER A 107 -8.23 -6.62 5.33
C SER A 107 -9.34 -7.31 6.10
N THR A 108 -9.95 -8.34 5.53
CA THR A 108 -10.99 -9.13 6.20
C THR A 108 -10.42 -10.23 7.07
N ILE A 109 -9.14 -10.56 6.87
CA ILE A 109 -8.37 -11.58 7.59
C ILE A 109 -7.12 -10.91 8.17
N GLU A 110 -6.66 -11.39 9.33
CA GLU A 110 -5.40 -10.96 9.93
C GLU A 110 -4.21 -11.69 9.26
N PRO A 111 -3.17 -10.97 8.81
CA PRO A 111 -1.98 -11.62 8.25
C PRO A 111 -1.17 -12.33 9.35
N PRO A 112 -0.26 -13.25 8.96
CA PRO A 112 0.66 -13.89 9.89
C PRO A 112 1.50 -12.86 10.66
N GLN A 113 1.85 -13.19 11.91
CA GLN A 113 2.59 -12.27 12.78
C GLN A 113 3.89 -11.77 12.15
N VAL A 114 4.63 -12.64 11.45
CA VAL A 114 5.87 -12.28 10.76
C VAL A 114 5.70 -11.13 9.75
N VAL A 115 4.55 -11.06 9.07
CA VAL A 115 4.26 -9.96 8.12
C VAL A 115 4.04 -8.64 8.87
N LYS A 116 3.33 -8.70 10.00
CA LYS A 116 3.10 -7.54 10.88
C LYS A 116 4.41 -7.04 11.47
N ASP A 117 5.30 -7.95 11.86
CA ASP A 117 6.60 -7.63 12.42
C ASP A 117 7.50 -6.93 11.39
N VAL A 118 7.47 -7.33 10.12
CA VAL A 118 8.20 -6.63 9.05
C VAL A 118 7.78 -5.17 8.96
N LEU A 119 6.47 -4.89 8.91
CA LEU A 119 5.95 -3.52 8.85
C LEU A 119 6.31 -2.73 10.12
N TYR A 120 6.11 -3.34 11.30
CA TYR A 120 6.41 -2.69 12.58
C TYR A 120 7.89 -2.35 12.74
N ASN A 121 8.79 -3.30 12.45
CA ASN A 121 10.23 -3.07 12.53
C ASN A 121 10.69 -1.99 11.54
N SER A 122 10.06 -1.92 10.37
CA SER A 122 10.33 -0.87 9.37
C SER A 122 9.93 0.51 9.89
N TYR A 123 8.76 0.61 10.54
CA TYR A 123 8.31 1.82 11.21
C TYR A 123 9.25 2.23 12.35
N VAL A 124 9.66 1.30 13.22
CA VAL A 124 10.57 1.58 14.34
C VAL A 124 11.88 2.19 13.82
N ARG A 125 12.44 1.62 12.74
CA ARG A 125 13.62 2.16 12.08
C ARG A 125 13.38 3.54 11.47
N MET A 126 12.24 3.72 10.79
CA MET A 126 11.86 5.02 10.20
C MET A 126 11.81 6.11 11.27
N ARG A 127 11.21 5.80 12.43
CA ARG A 127 11.08 6.68 13.59
C ARG A 127 12.43 7.05 14.21
N SER A 128 13.41 6.14 14.20
CA SER A 128 14.75 6.39 14.76
C SER A 128 15.72 7.05 13.79
N GLU A 129 15.62 6.76 12.49
CA GLU A 129 16.66 7.10 11.50
C GLU A 129 16.34 8.34 10.66
N LEU A 130 15.06 8.73 10.48
CA LEU A 130 14.68 9.75 9.49
C LEU A 130 14.39 11.13 10.05
N LEU A 131 14.27 11.27 11.37
CA LEU A 131 14.04 12.52 12.05
C LEU A 131 15.04 12.66 13.21
N ASP A 132 15.94 13.62 13.05
CA ASP A 132 16.75 14.13 14.16
C ASP A 132 15.83 14.94 15.10
N ASP A 133 15.98 14.74 16.41
CA ASP A 133 15.25 15.52 17.42
C ASP A 133 15.62 17.01 17.39
#